data_AF-A0A7J5BEI1-F1
#
_entry.id   AF-A0A7J5BEI1-F1
#
_cell.length_a   1.000
_cell.length_b   1.000
_cell.length_c   1.000
_cell.angle_alpha   90.00
_cell.angle_beta   90.00
_cell.angle_gamma   90.00
#
_symmetry.space_group_name_H-M   'P 1'
#
loop_
_entity.id
_entity.type
_entity.pdbx_description
1 polymer ?
#
loop_
_entity_poly.entity_id
_entity_poly.type
_entity_poly.pdbx_seq_one_letter_code
_entity_poly.pdbx_strand_id
1 'polypeptide(L)'
;MPADQVFSGTYSYPAGDGFAAGEGVWSTTAGGTWTSPDVPAGAVVTVQENAADAVGNAKWGTPVVSDPVTVKVGETAKFTVDNPITIDKGAFSVTKSVSGDGAGLVPADQVFSGTYSYPAGDGFAAGEGVWSTTAGGTWTSPDVPAGAVVTVQENAADAVGNAKWGTPVVSDPVTVKVGETAKFTVENPISLVPSEPGTTPPAQNVPDDKGPGSLARTGLAAGSILAGALVLIAGSLGLIAAARRRRQG
;
A
#
# COMPACT_ATOMS: atom_id res chain seq x y z
N MET A 1 -8.16 15.30 7.64
CA MET A 1 -9.16 16.39 7.71
C MET A 1 -8.42 17.69 7.88
N PRO A 2 -8.68 18.71 7.05
CA PRO A 2 -8.13 20.04 7.26
C PRO A 2 -8.57 20.56 8.63
N ALA A 3 -7.64 21.03 9.44
CA ALA A 3 -7.92 21.52 10.80
C ALA A 3 -8.76 22.82 10.80
N ASP A 4 -8.85 23.47 9.64
CA ASP A 4 -9.52 24.73 9.36
C ASP A 4 -10.90 24.55 8.69
N GLN A 5 -11.39 23.31 8.51
CA GLN A 5 -12.75 23.09 8.02
C GLN A 5 -13.76 23.72 8.98
N VAL A 6 -14.55 24.64 8.45
CA VAL A 6 -15.64 25.31 9.17
C VAL A 6 -16.94 24.57 8.91
N PHE A 7 -17.69 24.33 9.99
CA PHE A 7 -19.07 23.89 9.97
C PHE A 7 -19.98 25.04 10.38
N SER A 8 -21.18 25.08 9.82
CA SER A 8 -22.15 26.13 10.11
C SER A 8 -23.56 25.60 10.04
N GLY A 9 -24.48 26.31 10.66
CA GLY A 9 -25.88 25.95 10.64
C GLY A 9 -26.76 27.00 11.28
N THR A 10 -27.96 26.59 11.65
CA THR A 10 -28.96 27.46 12.29
C THR A 10 -29.42 26.89 13.61
N TYR A 11 -29.88 27.76 14.50
CA TYR A 11 -30.70 27.38 15.64
C TYR A 11 -32.01 28.18 15.60
N SER A 12 -33.08 27.62 16.13
CA SER A 12 -34.37 28.30 16.24
C SER A 12 -35.18 27.81 17.43
N TYR A 13 -36.11 28.64 17.89
CA TYR A 13 -37.11 28.31 18.89
C TYR A 13 -38.43 29.02 18.58
N PRO A 14 -39.58 28.35 18.79
CA PRO A 14 -40.88 28.97 18.60
C PRO A 14 -41.18 30.00 19.71
N ALA A 15 -42.20 30.83 19.49
CA ALA A 15 -42.71 31.70 20.54
C ALA A 15 -43.24 30.88 21.72
N GLY A 16 -43.06 31.40 22.93
CA GLY A 16 -43.51 30.77 24.16
C GLY A 16 -44.11 31.79 25.12
N ASP A 17 -44.38 31.33 26.34
CA ASP A 17 -44.95 32.21 27.36
C ASP A 17 -43.95 33.31 27.74
N GLY A 18 -44.32 34.56 27.46
CA GLY A 18 -43.49 35.72 27.75
C GLY A 18 -42.32 35.99 26.78
N PHE A 19 -42.20 35.27 25.66
CA PHE A 19 -41.17 35.57 24.64
C PHE A 19 -41.62 35.24 23.20
N ALA A 20 -41.13 36.03 22.24
CA ALA A 20 -41.36 35.80 20.82
C ALA A 20 -40.46 34.67 20.27
N ALA A 21 -40.80 34.15 19.09
CA ALA A 21 -39.94 33.21 18.38
C ALA A 21 -38.59 33.86 18.03
N GLY A 22 -37.54 33.05 17.91
CA GLY A 22 -36.21 33.52 17.55
C GLY A 22 -35.42 32.48 16.78
N GLU A 23 -34.43 32.97 16.04
CA GLU A 23 -33.52 32.16 15.23
C GLU A 23 -32.15 32.83 15.16
N GLY A 24 -31.15 32.06 14.71
CA GLY A 24 -29.83 32.59 14.42
C GLY A 24 -28.95 31.54 13.74
N VAL A 25 -27.72 31.96 13.43
CA VAL A 25 -26.70 31.12 12.81
C VAL A 25 -25.60 30.80 13.79
N TRP A 26 -24.95 29.66 13.59
CA TRP A 26 -23.77 29.27 14.33
C TRP A 26 -22.66 28.83 13.37
N SER A 27 -21.42 28.94 13.83
CA SER A 27 -20.26 28.45 13.08
C SER A 27 -19.13 28.07 14.03
N THR A 28 -18.49 26.93 13.77
CA THR A 28 -17.34 26.42 14.54
C THR A 28 -16.47 25.49 13.67
N THR A 29 -15.30 25.11 14.18
CA THR A 29 -14.46 24.07 13.58
C THR A 29 -14.66 22.73 14.29
N ALA A 30 -14.07 21.66 13.76
CA ALA A 30 -14.16 20.32 14.35
C ALA A 30 -13.64 20.33 15.80
N GLY A 31 -14.45 19.86 16.75
CA GLY A 31 -14.13 19.87 18.18
C GLY A 31 -14.21 21.25 18.85
N GLY A 32 -14.54 22.31 18.11
CA GLY A 32 -14.76 23.64 18.64
C GLY A 32 -16.16 23.81 19.24
N THR A 33 -16.29 24.74 20.17
CA THR A 33 -17.58 25.14 20.76
C THR A 33 -17.94 26.54 20.32
N TRP A 34 -19.17 26.71 19.86
CA TRP A 34 -19.79 28.02 19.64
C TRP A 34 -20.91 28.25 20.66
N THR A 35 -21.07 29.49 21.10
CA THR A 35 -22.10 29.88 22.08
C THR A 35 -22.99 30.95 21.47
N SER A 36 -24.31 30.76 21.58
CA SER A 36 -25.29 31.73 21.10
C SER A 36 -25.33 32.99 21.96
N PRO A 37 -25.92 34.08 21.45
CA PRO A 37 -26.52 35.10 22.30
C PRO A 37 -27.55 34.50 23.28
N ASP A 38 -27.98 35.30 24.25
CA ASP A 38 -28.97 34.88 25.24
C ASP A 38 -30.27 34.38 24.58
N VAL A 39 -30.73 33.21 25.05
CA VAL A 39 -32.00 32.59 24.63
C VAL A 39 -32.95 32.60 25.84
N PRO A 40 -34.24 32.94 25.66
CA PRO A 40 -35.21 32.96 26.76
C PRO A 40 -35.32 31.62 27.49
N ALA A 41 -35.43 31.66 28.82
CA ALA A 41 -35.75 30.47 29.60
C ALA A 41 -37.14 29.95 29.21
N GLY A 42 -37.27 28.62 29.08
CA GLY A 42 -38.47 27.95 28.58
C GLY A 42 -38.49 27.74 27.07
N ALA A 43 -37.60 28.37 26.30
CA ALA A 43 -37.48 28.14 24.86
C ALA A 43 -37.01 26.71 24.58
N VAL A 44 -37.72 26.01 23.69
CA VAL A 44 -37.30 24.70 23.16
C VAL A 44 -36.48 24.97 21.90
N VAL A 45 -35.17 24.85 22.01
CA VAL A 45 -34.24 25.16 20.92
C VAL A 45 -34.00 23.93 20.07
N THR A 46 -34.08 24.10 18.76
CA THR A 46 -33.67 23.13 17.74
C THR A 46 -32.43 23.65 17.03
N VAL A 47 -31.47 22.77 16.76
CA VAL A 47 -30.26 23.06 15.99
C VAL A 47 -30.28 22.27 14.67
N GLN A 48 -29.78 22.86 13.60
CA GLN A 48 -29.53 22.20 12.33
C GLN A 48 -28.13 22.57 11.84
N GLU A 49 -27.48 21.66 11.12
CA GLU A 49 -26.22 21.89 10.41
C GLU A 49 -26.46 21.95 8.90
N ASN A 50 -25.81 22.90 8.23
CA ASN A 50 -25.77 23.00 6.78
C ASN A 50 -24.86 21.90 6.21
N ALA A 51 -25.12 21.47 4.97
CA ALA A 51 -24.19 20.57 4.29
C ALA A 51 -22.77 21.17 4.27
N ALA A 52 -21.79 20.41 4.77
CA ALA A 52 -20.40 20.81 4.79
C ALA A 52 -19.81 20.82 3.37
N ASP A 53 -18.86 21.73 3.14
CA ASP A 53 -18.13 21.79 1.88
C ASP A 53 -17.38 20.49 1.60
N ALA A 54 -17.28 20.12 0.32
CA ALA A 54 -16.57 18.92 -0.10
C ALA A 54 -15.08 19.02 0.27
N VAL A 55 -14.51 17.93 0.79
CA VAL A 55 -13.12 17.88 1.23
C VAL A 55 -12.36 16.82 0.46
N GLY A 56 -11.50 17.26 -0.46
CA GLY A 56 -10.50 16.41 -1.13
C GLY A 56 -11.06 15.09 -1.67
N ASN A 57 -10.57 13.99 -1.11
CA ASN A 57 -10.87 12.59 -1.42
C ASN A 57 -11.92 11.97 -0.49
N ALA A 58 -12.75 12.79 0.15
CA ALA A 58 -13.69 12.34 1.17
C ALA A 58 -15.10 12.89 0.93
N LYS A 59 -16.08 12.15 1.45
CA LYS A 59 -17.49 12.49 1.36
C LYS A 59 -18.11 12.62 2.76
N TRP A 60 -18.81 13.73 2.96
CA TRP A 60 -19.66 13.94 4.13
C TRP A 60 -20.94 13.11 4.04
N GLY A 61 -21.31 12.50 5.16
CA GLY A 61 -22.63 11.96 5.40
C GLY A 61 -23.62 13.03 5.85
N THR A 62 -24.83 12.60 6.19
CA THR A 62 -25.83 13.48 6.80
C THR A 62 -25.40 13.84 8.23
N PRO A 63 -25.35 15.14 8.60
CA PRO A 63 -25.09 15.56 9.97
C PRO A 63 -26.11 14.97 10.94
N VAL A 64 -25.64 14.59 12.13
CA VAL A 64 -26.49 14.12 13.23
C VAL A 64 -26.46 15.17 14.33
N VAL A 65 -27.60 15.79 14.59
CA VAL A 65 -27.75 16.80 15.63
C VAL A 65 -28.52 16.19 16.81
N SER A 66 -28.08 16.49 18.02
CA SER A 66 -28.80 16.09 19.25
C SER A 66 -30.22 16.64 19.30
N ASP A 67 -31.10 15.95 20.04
CA ASP A 67 -32.50 16.34 20.19
C ASP A 67 -32.69 17.77 20.71
N PRO A 68 -33.83 18.43 20.41
CA PRO A 68 -34.17 19.74 20.95
C PRO A 68 -34.09 19.80 22.48
N VAL A 69 -33.60 20.93 23.01
CA VAL A 69 -33.40 21.12 24.45
C VAL A 69 -34.15 22.36 24.93
N THR A 70 -34.83 22.25 26.07
CA THR A 70 -35.43 23.39 26.77
C THR A 70 -34.38 24.15 27.57
N VAL A 71 -34.24 25.44 27.32
CA VAL A 71 -33.37 26.33 28.10
C VAL A 71 -33.97 26.55 29.48
N LYS A 72 -33.18 26.33 30.55
CA LYS A 72 -33.59 26.62 31.92
C LYS A 72 -32.98 27.93 32.40
N VAL A 73 -33.62 28.56 33.38
CA VAL A 73 -33.16 29.82 33.97
C VAL A 73 -31.72 29.67 34.49
N GLY A 74 -30.81 30.51 33.99
CA GLY A 74 -29.41 30.51 34.40
C GLY A 74 -28.58 29.31 33.94
N GLU A 75 -29.13 28.46 33.05
CA GLU A 75 -28.43 27.29 32.52
C GLU A 75 -28.16 27.41 31.01
N THR A 76 -27.08 26.75 30.55
CA THR A 76 -26.76 26.63 29.13
C THR A 76 -27.28 25.29 28.59
N ALA A 77 -28.20 25.34 27.63
CA ALA A 77 -28.56 24.17 26.83
C ALA A 77 -27.38 23.76 25.95
N LYS A 78 -27.08 22.45 25.90
CA LYS A 78 -25.95 21.91 25.14
C LYS A 78 -26.47 21.08 23.98
N PHE A 79 -25.87 21.30 22.81
CA PHE A 79 -26.12 20.52 21.60
C PHE A 79 -24.81 19.91 21.14
N THR A 80 -24.91 18.73 20.52
CA THR A 80 -23.81 18.09 19.80
C THR A 80 -24.19 17.96 18.34
N VAL A 81 -23.22 18.18 17.47
CA VAL A 81 -23.35 17.91 16.04
C VAL A 81 -22.22 16.99 15.64
N ASP A 82 -22.59 15.82 15.15
CA ASP A 82 -21.68 14.80 14.65
C ASP A 82 -21.76 14.77 13.13
N ASN A 83 -20.61 14.89 12.47
CA ASN A 83 -20.50 14.91 11.01
C ASN A 83 -19.79 13.64 10.53
N PRO A 84 -20.55 12.62 10.09
CA PRO A 84 -19.96 11.42 9.53
C PRO A 84 -19.18 11.75 8.26
N ILE A 85 -17.98 11.20 8.12
CA ILE A 85 -17.17 11.34 6.91
C ILE A 85 -16.54 10.02 6.53
N THR A 86 -16.47 9.75 5.22
CA THR A 86 -15.85 8.55 4.66
C THR A 86 -14.87 8.94 3.56
N ILE A 87 -13.70 8.31 3.56
CA ILE A 87 -12.73 8.42 2.46
C ILE A 87 -13.27 7.66 1.24
N ASP A 88 -13.29 8.35 0.11
CA ASP A 88 -13.59 7.76 -1.19
C ASP A 88 -12.50 6.78 -1.61
N LYS A 89 -12.83 5.88 -2.53
CA LYS A 89 -11.93 4.82 -2.95
C LYS A 89 -11.71 4.83 -4.46
N GLY A 90 -10.59 4.23 -4.85
CA GLY A 90 -10.30 3.84 -6.23
C GLY A 90 -9.63 2.47 -6.22
N ALA A 91 -8.90 2.16 -7.27
CA ALA A 91 -8.11 0.93 -7.37
C ALA A 91 -6.81 1.18 -8.14
N PHE A 92 -5.98 0.16 -8.26
CA PHE A 92 -4.90 0.11 -9.24
C PHE A 92 -4.82 -1.26 -9.90
N SER A 93 -4.15 -1.33 -11.04
CA SER A 93 -3.89 -2.57 -11.76
C SER A 93 -2.40 -2.76 -12.02
N VAL A 94 -1.93 -4.00 -11.98
CA VAL A 94 -0.56 -4.39 -12.30
C VAL A 94 -0.58 -5.21 -13.58
N THR A 95 0.07 -4.72 -14.63
CA THR A 95 0.23 -5.46 -15.89
C THR A 95 1.65 -6.03 -15.97
N LYS A 96 1.75 -7.35 -16.19
CA LYS A 96 3.02 -8.06 -16.24
C LYS A 96 3.47 -8.26 -17.69
N SER A 97 4.75 -7.99 -17.97
CA SER A 97 5.38 -8.35 -19.23
C SER A 97 6.71 -9.08 -19.01
N VAL A 98 7.11 -9.85 -20.00
CA VAL A 98 8.41 -10.54 -20.07
C VAL A 98 9.05 -10.17 -21.40
N SER A 99 10.34 -9.83 -21.36
CA SER A 99 11.11 -9.41 -22.55
C SER A 99 12.47 -10.11 -22.61
N GLY A 100 13.14 -10.03 -23.76
CA GLY A 100 14.45 -10.66 -24.00
C GLY A 100 14.37 -12.00 -24.74
N ASP A 101 15.53 -12.54 -25.10
CA ASP A 101 15.66 -13.74 -25.95
C ASP A 101 15.29 -15.05 -25.23
N GLY A 102 15.22 -15.04 -23.90
CA GLY A 102 14.73 -16.15 -23.10
C GLY A 102 13.21 -16.19 -22.93
N ALA A 103 12.47 -15.17 -23.40
CA ALA A 103 11.04 -15.01 -23.12
C ALA A 103 10.19 -16.19 -23.61
N GLY A 104 10.55 -16.78 -24.75
CA GLY A 104 9.85 -17.94 -25.32
C GLY A 104 9.98 -19.23 -24.51
N LEU A 105 10.88 -19.28 -23.52
CA LEU A 105 11.01 -20.42 -22.61
C LEU A 105 10.06 -20.35 -21.41
N VAL A 106 9.47 -19.18 -21.14
CA VAL A 106 8.61 -18.97 -19.98
C VAL A 106 7.26 -19.64 -20.22
N PRO A 107 6.83 -20.59 -19.35
CA PRO A 107 5.53 -21.21 -19.48
C PRO A 107 4.41 -20.17 -19.44
N ALA A 108 3.38 -20.34 -20.28
CA ALA A 108 2.26 -19.41 -20.34
C ALA A 108 1.47 -19.33 -19.01
N ASP A 109 1.52 -20.39 -18.21
CA ASP A 109 0.91 -20.52 -16.89
C ASP A 109 1.87 -20.14 -15.74
N GLN A 110 3.10 -19.72 -16.03
CA GLN A 110 4.01 -19.19 -15.00
C GLN A 110 3.36 -17.97 -14.33
N VAL A 111 3.22 -18.07 -13.01
CA VAL A 111 2.69 -16.99 -12.19
C VAL A 111 3.85 -16.12 -11.72
N PHE A 112 3.68 -14.81 -11.90
CA PHE A 112 4.47 -13.78 -11.27
C PHE A 112 3.67 -13.18 -10.11
N SER A 113 4.35 -12.84 -9.03
CA SER A 113 3.70 -12.30 -7.84
C SER A 113 4.57 -11.25 -7.17
N GLY A 114 3.96 -10.48 -6.30
CA GLY A 114 4.66 -9.48 -5.52
C GLY A 114 3.76 -8.85 -4.48
N THR A 115 4.22 -7.74 -3.93
CA THR A 115 3.50 -6.98 -2.91
C THR A 115 3.19 -5.58 -3.42
N TYR A 116 2.24 -4.95 -2.75
CA TYR A 116 2.03 -3.52 -2.84
C TYR A 116 1.82 -2.96 -1.44
N SER A 117 2.14 -1.69 -1.26
CA SER A 117 1.86 -0.98 -0.01
C SER A 117 1.66 0.51 -0.24
N TYR A 118 1.00 1.14 0.73
CA TYR A 118 0.84 2.58 0.81
C TYR A 118 0.92 3.03 2.28
N PRO A 119 1.56 4.18 2.56
CA PRO A 119 1.62 4.71 3.92
C PRO A 119 0.25 5.24 4.38
N ALA A 120 0.14 5.52 5.67
CA ALA A 120 -1.03 6.24 6.19
C ALA A 120 -1.09 7.64 5.58
N GLY A 121 -2.31 8.12 5.36
CA GLY A 121 -2.57 9.45 4.82
C GLY A 121 -3.76 10.10 5.53
N ASP A 122 -4.22 11.21 4.96
CA ASP A 122 -5.32 11.96 5.56
C ASP A 122 -6.62 11.14 5.58
N GLY A 123 -7.02 10.73 6.78
CA GLY A 123 -8.28 10.00 7.00
C GLY A 123 -8.22 8.51 6.68
N PHE A 124 -7.06 7.94 6.35
CA PHE A 124 -6.90 6.50 6.17
C PHE A 124 -5.57 5.97 6.73
N ALA A 125 -5.60 4.74 7.24
CA ALA A 125 -4.41 4.05 7.75
C ALA A 125 -3.54 3.51 6.60
N ALA A 126 -2.27 3.19 6.92
CA ALA A 126 -1.39 2.47 6.01
C ALA A 126 -2.00 1.11 5.62
N GLY A 127 -1.67 0.62 4.44
CA GLY A 127 -2.14 -0.68 3.96
C GLY A 127 -1.12 -1.37 3.06
N GLU A 128 -1.30 -2.68 2.93
CA GLU A 128 -0.45 -3.55 2.11
C GLU A 128 -1.26 -4.73 1.58
N GLY A 129 -0.72 -5.41 0.57
CA GLY A 129 -1.29 -6.63 0.04
C GLY A 129 -0.39 -7.28 -1.00
N VAL A 130 -0.94 -8.29 -1.67
CA VAL A 130 -0.24 -9.08 -2.69
C VAL A 130 -0.95 -8.97 -4.03
N TRP A 131 -0.18 -9.08 -5.10
CA TRP A 131 -0.69 -9.20 -6.46
C TRP A 131 -0.10 -10.44 -7.12
N SER A 132 -0.84 -11.01 -8.08
CA SER A 132 -0.33 -12.10 -8.91
C SER A 132 -1.01 -12.14 -10.27
N THR A 133 -0.24 -12.44 -11.31
CA THR A 133 -0.73 -12.59 -12.69
C THR A 133 0.28 -13.39 -13.53
N THR A 134 -0.12 -13.87 -14.70
CA THR A 134 0.77 -14.44 -15.70
C THR A 134 1.36 -13.37 -16.62
N ALA A 135 2.35 -13.74 -17.45
CA ALA A 135 2.89 -12.84 -18.47
C ALA A 135 1.81 -12.37 -19.46
N GLY A 136 1.75 -11.07 -19.73
CA GLY A 136 0.71 -10.42 -20.54
C GLY A 136 -0.61 -10.21 -19.79
N GLY A 137 -0.76 -10.76 -18.58
CA GLY A 137 -1.95 -10.59 -17.76
C GLY A 137 -1.94 -9.29 -16.96
N THR A 138 -3.13 -8.93 -16.49
CA THR A 138 -3.37 -7.78 -15.63
C THR A 138 -4.12 -8.23 -14.38
N TRP A 139 -3.56 -7.92 -13.21
CA TRP A 139 -4.22 -8.06 -11.92
C TRP A 139 -4.78 -6.71 -11.48
N THR A 140 -5.94 -6.68 -10.83
CA THR A 140 -6.54 -5.45 -10.29
C THR A 140 -6.71 -5.58 -8.78
N SER A 141 -6.39 -4.52 -8.06
CA SER A 141 -6.46 -4.48 -6.60
C SER A 141 -7.91 -4.49 -6.09
N PRO A 142 -8.12 -4.89 -4.83
CA PRO A 142 -9.28 -4.44 -4.07
C PRO A 142 -9.32 -2.91 -3.99
N ASP A 143 -10.42 -2.37 -3.45
CA ASP A 143 -10.54 -0.93 -3.22
C ASP A 143 -9.39 -0.40 -2.35
N VAL A 144 -8.77 0.69 -2.81
CA VAL A 144 -7.72 1.43 -2.12
C VAL A 144 -8.23 2.83 -1.80
N PRO A 145 -7.92 3.41 -0.63
CA PRO A 145 -8.28 4.79 -0.33
C PRO A 145 -7.77 5.73 -1.43
N ALA A 146 -8.64 6.60 -1.94
CA ALA A 146 -8.21 7.67 -2.82
C ALA A 146 -7.18 8.55 -2.08
N GLY A 147 -6.21 9.12 -2.78
CA GLY A 147 -5.06 9.82 -2.20
C GLY A 147 -3.93 8.91 -1.71
N ALA A 148 -4.13 7.59 -1.60
CA ALA A 148 -3.04 6.67 -1.28
C ALA A 148 -1.97 6.65 -2.38
N VAL A 149 -0.70 6.83 -2.00
CA VAL A 149 0.45 6.69 -2.90
C VAL A 149 0.92 5.24 -2.83
N VAL A 150 0.58 4.46 -3.86
CA VAL A 150 0.86 3.02 -3.91
C VAL A 150 2.23 2.79 -4.50
N THR A 151 3.00 1.89 -3.87
CA THR A 151 4.23 1.31 -4.42
C THR A 151 4.00 -0.17 -4.69
N VAL A 152 4.53 -0.67 -5.81
CA VAL A 152 4.48 -2.09 -6.20
C VAL A 152 5.89 -2.67 -6.20
N GLN A 153 6.01 -3.91 -5.75
CA GLN A 153 7.25 -4.69 -5.82
C GLN A 153 6.94 -6.08 -6.39
N GLU A 154 7.89 -6.66 -7.11
CA GLU A 154 7.83 -8.05 -7.57
C GLU A 154 8.74 -8.95 -6.73
N ASN A 155 8.28 -10.17 -6.47
CA ASN A 155 9.08 -11.23 -5.89
C ASN A 155 10.06 -11.79 -6.94
N ALA A 156 11.08 -12.51 -6.49
CA ALA A 156 11.93 -13.25 -7.43
C ALA A 156 11.09 -14.29 -8.18
N ALA A 157 11.21 -14.31 -9.51
CA ALA A 157 10.55 -15.28 -10.36
C ALA A 157 11.28 -16.64 -10.30
N ASP A 158 10.52 -17.72 -10.48
CA ASP A 158 11.08 -19.06 -10.56
C ASP A 158 12.03 -19.20 -11.75
N ALA A 159 13.04 -20.05 -11.61
CA ALA A 159 13.99 -20.31 -12.68
C ALA A 159 13.30 -21.02 -13.86
N VAL A 160 13.70 -20.66 -15.09
CA VAL A 160 13.12 -21.20 -16.32
C VAL A 160 14.22 -21.73 -17.22
N GLY A 161 14.21 -23.04 -17.46
CA GLY A 161 15.06 -23.71 -18.44
C GLY A 161 16.54 -23.32 -18.37
N ASN A 162 17.15 -23.07 -19.53
CA ASN A 162 18.51 -22.53 -19.66
C ASN A 162 18.49 -21.00 -19.79
N ALA A 163 17.66 -20.29 -19.04
CA ALA A 163 17.61 -18.83 -19.07
C ALA A 163 17.82 -18.22 -17.68
N LYS A 164 18.18 -16.94 -17.67
CA LYS A 164 18.47 -16.15 -16.48
C LYS A 164 17.66 -14.87 -16.50
N TRP A 165 16.94 -14.62 -15.40
CA TRP A 165 16.25 -13.35 -15.16
C TRP A 165 17.26 -12.22 -14.95
N GLY A 166 16.96 -11.06 -15.55
CA GLY A 166 17.57 -9.78 -15.20
C GLY A 166 16.81 -9.08 -14.07
N THR A 167 17.15 -7.81 -13.83
CA THR A 167 16.46 -6.99 -12.83
C THR A 167 15.07 -6.59 -13.33
N PRO A 168 14.00 -6.86 -12.57
CA PRO A 168 12.66 -6.36 -12.90
C PRO A 168 12.61 -4.83 -12.99
N VAL A 169 11.84 -4.32 -13.96
CA VAL A 169 11.53 -2.89 -14.09
C VAL A 169 10.09 -2.68 -13.66
N VAL A 170 9.90 -1.97 -12.55
CA VAL A 170 8.58 -1.62 -12.00
C VAL A 170 8.35 -0.13 -12.20
N SER A 171 7.15 0.25 -12.64
CA SER A 171 6.77 1.66 -12.77
C SER A 171 6.80 2.40 -11.43
N ASP A 172 6.99 3.71 -11.49
CA ASP A 172 7.02 4.57 -10.31
C ASP A 172 5.72 4.50 -9.48
N PRO A 173 5.78 4.85 -8.16
CA PRO A 173 4.60 4.97 -7.33
C PRO A 173 3.53 5.88 -7.91
N VAL A 174 2.26 5.53 -7.71
CA VAL A 174 1.11 6.28 -8.26
C VAL A 174 0.09 6.59 -7.18
N THR A 175 -0.47 7.79 -7.21
CA THR A 175 -1.59 8.19 -6.36
C THR A 175 -2.91 7.67 -6.92
N VAL A 176 -3.66 6.92 -6.11
CA VAL A 176 -5.03 6.47 -6.46
C VAL A 176 -5.99 7.65 -6.41
N LYS A 177 -6.84 7.79 -7.43
CA LYS A 177 -7.88 8.83 -7.50
C LYS A 177 -9.27 8.23 -7.27
N VAL A 178 -10.20 9.09 -6.88
CA VAL A 178 -11.60 8.71 -6.61
C VAL A 178 -12.22 8.06 -7.85
N GLY A 179 -12.71 6.82 -7.70
CA GLY A 179 -13.37 6.07 -8.76
C GLY A 179 -12.49 5.66 -9.95
N GLU A 180 -11.18 5.91 -9.90
CA GLU A 180 -10.25 5.59 -10.98
C GLU A 180 -9.43 4.32 -10.68
N THR A 181 -8.89 3.71 -11.74
CA THR A 181 -7.92 2.62 -11.65
C THR A 181 -6.54 3.09 -12.15
N ALA A 182 -5.62 3.32 -11.22
CA ALA A 182 -4.23 3.62 -11.54
C ALA A 182 -3.54 2.41 -12.22
N LYS A 183 -2.50 2.64 -13.03
CA LYS A 183 -1.84 1.58 -13.80
C LYS A 183 -0.38 1.46 -13.44
N PHE A 184 0.02 0.26 -13.05
CA PHE A 184 1.40 -0.16 -12.87
C PHE A 184 1.81 -1.14 -13.97
N THR A 185 3.08 -1.07 -14.35
CA THR A 185 3.72 -2.04 -15.25
C THR A 185 4.89 -2.70 -14.53
N VAL A 186 5.03 -4.00 -14.72
CA VAL A 186 6.12 -4.80 -14.16
C VAL A 186 6.71 -5.65 -15.28
N GLU A 187 7.88 -5.27 -15.78
CA GLU A 187 8.58 -5.95 -16.88
C GLU A 187 9.77 -6.77 -16.37
N ASN A 188 9.81 -8.06 -16.74
CA ASN A 188 10.97 -8.92 -16.46
C ASN A 188 11.79 -9.19 -17.71
N PRO A 189 13.03 -8.67 -17.80
CA PRO A 189 13.97 -9.12 -18.81
C PRO A 189 14.48 -10.52 -18.49
N ILE A 190 14.59 -11.38 -19.49
CA ILE A 190 15.16 -12.73 -19.38
C ILE A 190 16.08 -13.02 -20.57
N SER A 191 17.25 -13.58 -20.28
CA SER A 191 18.24 -13.93 -21.31
C SER A 191 18.59 -15.41 -21.31
N LEU A 192 18.81 -15.97 -22.50
CA LEU A 192 19.35 -17.32 -22.62
C LEU A 192 20.75 -17.40 -22.00
N VAL A 193 21.01 -18.49 -21.30
CA VAL A 193 22.34 -18.86 -20.84
C VAL A 193 23.04 -19.58 -21.99
N PRO A 194 24.16 -19.06 -22.51
CA PRO A 194 24.92 -19.72 -23.56
C PRO A 194 25.32 -21.12 -23.11
N SER A 195 25.10 -22.12 -23.95
CA SER A 195 25.69 -23.44 -23.75
C SER A 195 27.21 -23.30 -23.84
N GLU A 196 27.94 -23.82 -22.85
CA GLU A 196 29.39 -23.98 -23.01
C GLU A 196 29.64 -24.79 -24.30
N PRO A 197 30.55 -24.38 -25.18
CA PRO A 197 30.91 -25.17 -26.34
C PRO A 197 31.37 -26.53 -25.82
N GLY A 198 30.66 -27.59 -26.21
CA GLY A 198 30.91 -28.94 -25.73
C GLY A 198 32.40 -29.24 -25.86
N THR A 199 33.05 -29.63 -24.76
CA THR A 199 34.37 -30.21 -24.84
C THR A 199 34.23 -31.43 -25.74
N THR A 200 34.78 -31.34 -26.95
CA THR A 200 34.92 -32.51 -27.80
C THR A 200 35.73 -33.50 -26.97
N PRO A 201 35.22 -34.71 -26.67
CA PRO A 201 36.00 -35.69 -25.93
C PRO A 201 37.35 -35.82 -26.64
N PRO A 202 38.49 -35.77 -25.93
CA PRO A 202 39.78 -35.96 -26.57
C PRO A 202 39.70 -37.28 -27.34
N ALA A 203 40.05 -37.23 -28.63
CA ALA A 203 40.04 -38.40 -29.49
C ALA A 203 40.70 -39.56 -28.73
N GLN A 204 39.93 -40.63 -28.49
CA GLN A 204 40.52 -41.84 -27.95
C GLN A 204 41.48 -42.36 -29.01
N ASN A 205 42.78 -42.17 -28.79
CA ASN A 205 43.81 -42.87 -29.55
C ASN A 205 43.57 -44.35 -29.34
N VAL A 206 42.96 -45.00 -30.33
CA VAL A 206 42.98 -46.46 -30.45
C VAL A 206 44.44 -46.84 -30.71
N PRO A 207 45.11 -47.58 -29.81
CA PRO A 207 46.47 -48.03 -30.09
C PRO A 207 46.42 -49.17 -31.10
N ASP A 208 47.09 -48.99 -32.24
CA ASP A 208 47.45 -50.08 -33.14
C ASP A 208 48.31 -51.12 -32.40
N ASP A 209 47.94 -52.38 -32.59
CA ASP A 209 48.62 -53.57 -32.10
C ASP A 209 49.95 -53.79 -32.84
N LYS A 210 51.10 -53.64 -32.15
CA LYS A 210 52.37 -54.36 -32.45
C LYS A 210 53.39 -54.31 -31.30
N GLY A 211 53.59 -55.45 -30.64
CA GLY A 211 54.91 -56.03 -30.28
C GLY A 211 55.75 -55.41 -29.14
N PRO A 212 56.50 -56.22 -28.35
CA PRO A 212 57.01 -55.82 -27.04
C PRO A 212 58.38 -55.13 -27.12
N GLY A 213 58.55 -54.02 -26.41
CA GLY A 213 59.86 -53.36 -26.34
C GLY A 213 59.92 -52.16 -25.40
N SER A 214 60.36 -52.42 -24.17
CA SER A 214 61.09 -51.51 -23.26
C SER A 214 60.37 -50.31 -22.62
N LEU A 215 60.77 -50.07 -21.37
CA LEU A 215 60.12 -49.24 -20.35
C LEU A 215 60.64 -47.78 -20.27
N ALA A 216 59.82 -47.00 -19.55
CA ALA A 216 60.11 -45.78 -18.78
C ALA A 216 59.86 -44.41 -19.44
N ARG A 217 58.77 -43.77 -19.02
CA ARG A 217 58.72 -42.35 -18.65
C ARG A 217 57.58 -42.11 -17.67
N THR A 218 57.90 -42.08 -16.38
CA THR A 218 57.01 -41.62 -15.31
C THR A 218 56.99 -40.09 -15.31
N GLY A 219 55.93 -39.52 -15.87
CA GLY A 219 55.61 -38.10 -15.76
C GLY A 219 54.54 -37.90 -14.69
N LEU A 220 55.00 -37.60 -13.48
CA LEU A 220 54.21 -37.21 -12.32
C LEU A 220 53.56 -35.82 -12.59
N ALA A 221 52.24 -35.71 -12.51
CA ALA A 221 51.58 -34.42 -12.30
C ALA A 221 50.43 -34.64 -11.31
N ALA A 222 50.55 -33.91 -10.20
CA ALA A 222 49.87 -34.12 -8.94
C ALA A 222 48.35 -33.95 -9.02
N GLY A 223 47.65 -34.77 -8.25
CA GLY A 223 46.22 -34.58 -7.99
C GLY A 223 45.96 -33.42 -7.03
N SER A 224 44.71 -32.95 -7.03
CA SER A 224 43.99 -32.42 -5.87
C SER A 224 42.51 -32.29 -6.22
N ILE A 225 41.68 -33.17 -5.65
CA ILE A 225 40.26 -32.95 -5.43
C ILE A 225 40.13 -32.72 -3.92
N LEU A 226 39.49 -31.62 -3.50
CA LEU A 226 38.38 -31.59 -2.54
C LEU A 226 38.08 -30.16 -2.03
N ALA A 227 36.83 -29.77 -2.26
CA ALA A 227 35.83 -29.20 -1.34
C ALA A 227 36.19 -28.06 -0.36
N GLY A 228 35.25 -27.10 -0.28
CA GLY A 228 34.80 -26.56 1.02
C GLY A 228 34.90 -25.04 1.20
N ALA A 229 33.73 -24.42 1.29
CA ALA A 229 33.41 -23.00 1.51
C ALA A 229 34.10 -22.30 2.69
N LEU A 230 34.29 -20.97 2.58
CA LEU A 230 33.75 -19.96 3.52
C LEU A 230 34.05 -18.52 3.05
N VAL A 231 33.02 -17.67 2.91
CA VAL A 231 33.14 -16.22 3.15
C VAL A 231 31.90 -15.76 3.92
N LEU A 232 32.15 -15.24 5.13
CA LEU A 232 31.23 -14.56 6.05
C LEU A 232 31.56 -13.06 6.06
N ILE A 233 30.56 -12.18 5.83
CA ILE A 233 30.38 -10.82 6.41
C ILE A 233 28.88 -10.51 6.24
N ALA A 234 27.99 -10.46 7.24
CA ALA A 234 27.83 -9.66 8.47
C ALA A 234 27.20 -8.26 8.28
N GLY A 235 26.06 -8.03 8.96
CA GLY A 235 25.42 -6.72 9.22
C GLY A 235 23.88 -6.75 9.06
N SER A 236 23.06 -7.11 10.07
CA SER A 236 22.65 -6.43 11.33
C SER A 236 21.42 -5.53 11.18
N LEU A 237 20.35 -5.81 11.96
CA LEU A 237 19.36 -4.91 12.62
C LEU A 237 18.09 -5.75 12.91
N GLY A 238 17.44 -5.78 14.06
CA GLY A 238 17.63 -5.18 15.38
C GLY A 238 16.49 -5.67 16.28
N LEU A 239 16.81 -6.17 17.47
CA LEU A 239 15.84 -6.56 18.50
C LEU A 239 15.30 -5.31 19.19
N ILE A 240 13.99 -5.08 19.18
CA ILE A 240 13.36 -4.09 20.07
C ILE A 240 12.90 -4.82 21.34
N ALA A 241 13.62 -4.57 22.42
CA ALA A 241 13.19 -4.85 23.78
C ALA A 241 12.20 -3.76 24.23
N ALA A 242 10.97 -4.13 24.54
CA ALA A 242 10.02 -3.26 25.21
C ALA A 242 10.34 -3.18 26.72
N ALA A 243 11.04 -2.11 27.12
CA ALA A 243 11.18 -1.75 28.53
C ALA A 243 9.89 -1.07 29.02
N ARG A 244 9.05 -1.83 29.73
CA ARG A 244 7.92 -1.27 30.49
C ARG A 244 8.42 -0.90 31.89
N ARG A 245 8.77 0.38 32.10
CA ARG A 245 8.99 0.91 33.46
C ARG A 245 7.78 1.70 33.92
N ARG A 246 7.11 1.15 34.93
CA ARG A 246 6.12 1.82 35.78
C ARG A 246 6.73 3.09 36.37
N ARG A 247 5.97 4.19 36.37
CA ARG A 247 6.08 5.24 37.38
C ARG A 247 4.77 5.28 38.15
N GLN A 248 4.92 5.16 39.46
CA GLN A 248 3.92 5.54 40.45
C GLN A 248 3.84 7.07 40.50
N GLY A 249 2.62 7.55 40.71
CA GLY A 249 2.18 8.90 41.01
C GLY A 249 0.70 8.78 41.28
#